data_AF-A0A8C8D7C6-F1
#
_entry.id   AF-A0A8C8D7C6-F1
#
_cell.length_a   1.000
_cell.length_b   1.000
_cell.length_c   1.000
_cell.angle_alpha   90.00
_cell.angle_beta   90.00
_cell.angle_gamma   90.00
#
_symmetry.space_group_name_H-M   'P 1'
#
loop_
_entity.id
_entity.type
_entity.pdbx_description
1 polymer ?
#
loop_
_entity_poly.entity_id
_entity_poly.type
_entity_poly.pdbx_seq_one_letter_code
_entity_poly.pdbx_strand_id
1 'polypeptide(L)'
;MINGNRMQLSSISSLIAKGLDTYSLESTRRMLQMAEESRQTGVNTIEMLDQQGEQLKRTEEGMDQINQDMRQAEKNLTDLSKCCGLCVCPCDRVTSIEHDSKYKRTWGMGDGGSAGGGEGVDSSVVSTQPAGIRNGQANQQQSMGGPYVKRITNDAREDEMEENLDQVGSIIGNLKNMAMDMGSEIDKQNKHIDRITDKADMNKARIDEANQRANKLIK
;
A
#
# COMPACT_ATOMS: atom_id res chain seq x y z
N MET A 1 11.55 39.49 58.20
CA MET A 1 10.32 39.07 57.48
C MET A 1 10.57 38.71 56.01
N ILE A 2 11.49 39.37 55.29
CA ILE A 2 11.74 39.16 53.85
C ILE A 2 12.30 37.75 53.52
N ASN A 3 13.18 37.18 54.38
CA ASN A 3 13.75 35.84 54.17
C ASN A 3 12.75 34.68 54.35
N GLY A 4 11.69 34.87 55.17
CA GLY A 4 10.65 33.86 55.37
C GLY A 4 9.78 33.68 54.12
N ASN A 5 9.40 34.79 53.46
CA ASN A 5 8.63 34.75 52.22
C ASN A 5 9.42 34.14 51.05
N ARG A 6 10.74 34.36 50.98
CA ARG A 6 11.57 33.79 49.92
C ARG A 6 11.72 32.27 50.04
N MET A 7 11.84 31.74 51.26
CA MET A 7 11.82 30.29 51.50
C MET A 7 10.47 29.68 51.15
N GLN A 8 9.35 30.32 51.53
CA GLN A 8 8.02 29.80 51.19
C GLN A 8 7.74 29.79 49.68
N LEU A 9 8.13 30.85 48.96
CA LEU A 9 8.05 30.89 47.50
C LEU A 9 8.85 29.76 46.84
N SER A 10 10.06 29.47 47.33
CA SER A 10 10.87 28.37 46.80
C SER A 10 10.24 27.00 47.02
N SER A 11 9.61 26.77 48.19
CA SER A 11 8.90 25.52 48.49
C SER A 11 7.63 25.36 47.65
N ILE A 12 6.89 26.45 47.42
CA ILE A 12 5.68 26.45 46.57
C ILE A 12 6.06 26.17 45.11
N SER A 13 7.10 26.82 44.58
CA SER A 13 7.60 26.53 43.22
C SER A 13 8.06 25.08 43.08
N SER A 14 8.73 24.51 44.08
CA SER A 14 9.12 23.10 44.10
C SER A 14 7.91 22.15 44.12
N LEU A 15 6.87 22.48 44.88
CA LEU A 15 5.64 21.69 44.96
C LEU A 15 4.85 21.71 43.64
N ILE A 16 4.77 22.88 43.00
CA ILE A 16 4.11 23.04 41.70
C ILE A 16 4.88 22.27 40.61
N ALA A 17 6.22 22.34 40.60
CA ALA A 17 7.05 21.57 39.68
C ALA A 17 6.83 20.06 39.85
N LYS A 18 6.91 19.56 41.09
CA LYS A 18 6.67 18.13 41.39
C LYS A 18 5.29 17.62 40.96
N GLY A 19 4.26 18.48 41.08
CA GLY A 19 2.90 18.18 40.64
C GLY A 19 2.74 18.16 39.12
N LEU A 20 3.38 19.09 38.42
CA LEU A 20 3.44 19.10 36.94
C LEU A 20 4.20 17.88 36.40
N ASP A 21 5.29 17.49 37.07
CA ASP A 21 6.06 16.30 36.71
C ASP A 21 5.25 15.01 36.92
N THR A 22 4.28 14.97 37.85
CA THR A 22 3.51 13.73 38.14
C THR A 22 2.52 13.46 37.03
N TYR A 23 1.84 14.50 36.61
CA TYR A 23 0.90 14.43 35.50
C TYR A 23 1.63 14.11 34.19
N SER A 24 2.79 14.73 33.97
CA SER A 24 3.61 14.51 32.77
C SER A 24 4.13 13.07 32.71
N LEU A 25 4.65 12.53 33.81
CA LEU A 25 5.15 11.15 33.87
C LEU A 25 4.05 10.11 33.65
N GLU A 26 2.88 10.31 34.24
CA GLU A 26 1.76 9.41 33.98
C GLU A 26 1.33 9.47 32.50
N SER A 27 1.42 10.65 31.89
CA SER A 27 1.18 10.82 30.47
C SER A 27 2.22 10.11 29.60
N THR A 28 3.51 10.15 29.94
CA THR A 28 4.56 9.42 29.18
C THR A 28 4.37 7.91 29.28
N ARG A 29 3.94 7.39 30.44
CA ARG A 29 3.60 5.96 30.59
C ARG A 29 2.40 5.55 29.74
N ARG A 30 1.33 6.36 29.71
CA ARG A 30 0.20 6.12 28.79
C ARG A 30 0.63 6.18 27.33
N MET A 31 1.50 7.14 26.98
CA MET A 31 2.02 7.29 25.62
C MET A 31 2.80 6.04 25.18
N LEU A 32 3.65 5.50 26.05
CA LEU A 32 4.35 4.24 25.81
C LEU A 32 3.40 3.09 25.54
N GLN A 33 2.40 2.91 26.42
CA GLN A 33 1.42 1.85 26.27
C GLN A 33 0.69 1.94 24.92
N MET A 34 0.22 3.14 24.55
CA MET A 34 -0.45 3.36 23.27
C MET A 34 0.49 3.16 22.07
N ALA A 35 1.74 3.59 22.18
CA ALA A 35 2.73 3.43 21.12
C ALA A 35 3.02 1.94 20.87
N GLU A 36 3.18 1.14 21.92
CA GLU A 36 3.43 -0.29 21.83
C GLU A 36 2.22 -1.06 21.30
N GLU A 37 1.01 -0.71 21.74
CA GLU A 37 -0.24 -1.25 21.19
C GLU A 37 -0.38 -0.93 19.69
N SER A 38 -0.06 0.31 19.30
CA SER A 38 -0.05 0.74 17.90
C SER A 38 0.98 -0.03 17.09
N ARG A 39 2.16 -0.29 17.67
CA ARG A 39 3.21 -1.08 17.02
C ARG A 39 2.74 -2.50 16.75
N GLN A 40 2.13 -3.15 17.74
CA GLN A 40 1.60 -4.50 17.57
C GLN A 40 0.48 -4.55 16.53
N THR A 41 -0.42 -3.56 16.55
CA THR A 41 -1.49 -3.44 15.56
C THR A 41 -0.93 -3.21 14.15
N GLY A 42 0.12 -2.40 14.02
CA GLY A 42 0.83 -2.17 12.78
C GLY A 42 1.47 -3.44 12.20
N VAL A 43 2.13 -4.24 13.05
CA VAL A 43 2.69 -5.54 12.65
C VAL A 43 1.61 -6.47 12.12
N ASN A 44 0.51 -6.62 12.87
CA ASN A 44 -0.61 -7.46 12.43
C ASN A 44 -1.21 -6.96 11.10
N THR A 45 -1.25 -5.63 10.90
CA THR A 45 -1.77 -5.02 9.67
C THR A 45 -0.86 -5.32 8.48
N ILE A 46 0.46 -5.25 8.65
CA ILE A 46 1.42 -5.61 7.59
C ILE A 46 1.27 -7.09 7.22
N GLU A 47 1.12 -7.98 8.20
CA GLU A 47 0.90 -9.41 7.92
C GLU A 47 -0.40 -9.63 7.13
N MET A 48 -1.48 -8.93 7.48
CA MET A 48 -2.73 -8.98 6.72
C MET A 48 -2.56 -8.46 5.28
N LEU A 49 -1.82 -7.36 5.09
CA LEU A 49 -1.55 -6.81 3.76
C LEU A 49 -0.74 -7.81 2.91
N ASP A 50 0.25 -8.47 3.47
CA ASP A 50 1.03 -9.52 2.78
C ASP A 50 0.13 -10.69 2.33
N GLN A 51 -0.72 -11.18 3.24
CA GLN A 51 -1.70 -12.22 2.91
C GLN A 51 -2.71 -11.79 1.84
N GLN A 52 -3.16 -10.53 1.87
CA GLN A 52 -4.04 -9.96 0.84
C GLN A 52 -3.33 -9.85 -0.52
N GLY A 53 -2.05 -9.49 -0.53
CA GLY A 53 -1.24 -9.47 -1.75
C GLY A 53 -1.19 -10.84 -2.44
N GLU A 54 -0.95 -11.90 -1.67
CA GLU A 54 -0.97 -13.28 -2.20
C GLU A 54 -2.37 -13.71 -2.67
N GLN A 55 -3.44 -13.26 -2.01
CA GLN A 55 -4.81 -13.50 -2.47
C GLN A 55 -5.07 -12.83 -3.82
N LEU A 56 -4.67 -11.56 -3.99
CA LEU A 56 -4.82 -10.83 -5.24
C LEU A 56 -4.05 -11.51 -6.39
N LYS A 57 -2.84 -12.02 -6.10
CA LYS A 57 -2.07 -12.79 -7.09
C LYS A 57 -2.81 -14.05 -7.54
N ARG A 58 -3.36 -14.83 -6.61
CA ARG A 58 -4.20 -16.00 -6.96
C ARG A 58 -5.45 -15.61 -7.75
N THR A 59 -6.06 -14.47 -7.44
CA THR A 59 -7.20 -13.95 -8.21
C THR A 59 -6.79 -13.57 -9.62
N GLU A 60 -5.63 -12.92 -9.80
CA GLU A 60 -5.08 -12.58 -11.11
C GLU A 60 -4.82 -13.85 -11.94
N GLU A 61 -4.18 -14.87 -11.36
CA GLU A 61 -3.98 -16.18 -12.00
C GLU A 61 -5.32 -16.85 -12.39
N GLY A 62 -6.34 -16.74 -11.54
CA GLY A 62 -7.69 -17.22 -11.84
C GLY A 62 -8.34 -16.49 -13.02
N MET A 63 -8.14 -15.18 -13.15
CA MET A 63 -8.61 -14.43 -14.32
C MET A 63 -7.90 -14.88 -15.60
N ASP A 64 -6.60 -15.18 -15.51
CA ASP A 64 -5.79 -15.68 -16.61
C ASP A 64 -6.28 -17.07 -17.07
N GLN A 65 -6.63 -17.94 -16.13
CA GLN A 65 -7.22 -19.24 -16.41
C GLN A 65 -8.58 -19.11 -17.12
N ILE A 66 -9.49 -18.26 -16.60
CA ILE A 66 -10.81 -18.04 -17.22
C ILE A 66 -10.64 -17.55 -18.66
N ASN A 67 -9.69 -16.66 -18.91
CA ASN A 67 -9.42 -16.15 -20.25
C ASN A 67 -8.99 -17.27 -21.22
N GLN A 68 -8.18 -18.22 -20.75
CA GLN A 68 -7.78 -19.41 -21.52
C GLN A 68 -8.98 -20.34 -21.77
N ASP A 69 -9.76 -20.63 -20.74
CA ASP A 69 -10.94 -21.50 -20.84
C ASP A 69 -11.96 -20.93 -21.83
N MET A 70 -12.17 -19.60 -21.79
CA MET A 70 -13.05 -18.91 -22.72
C MET A 70 -12.57 -18.98 -24.17
N ARG A 71 -11.26 -18.99 -24.43
CA ARG A 71 -10.73 -19.22 -25.79
C ARG A 71 -11.11 -20.61 -26.30
N GLN A 72 -11.00 -21.62 -25.45
CA GLN A 72 -11.38 -22.98 -25.82
C GLN A 72 -12.89 -23.10 -26.00
N ALA A 73 -13.69 -22.47 -25.14
CA ALA A 73 -15.15 -22.46 -25.24
C ALA A 73 -15.62 -21.80 -26.54
N GLU A 74 -15.08 -20.62 -26.90
CA GLU A 74 -15.40 -19.93 -28.15
C GLU A 74 -15.04 -20.77 -29.38
N LYS A 75 -13.90 -21.47 -29.36
CA LYS A 75 -13.51 -22.38 -30.44
C LYS A 75 -14.50 -23.53 -30.58
N ASN A 76 -14.88 -24.17 -29.47
CA ASN A 76 -15.86 -25.25 -29.47
C ASN A 76 -17.23 -24.78 -29.97
N LEU A 77 -17.70 -23.61 -29.55
CA LEU A 77 -18.94 -23.01 -30.05
C LEU A 77 -18.88 -22.70 -31.55
N THR A 78 -17.73 -22.21 -32.02
CA THR A 78 -17.50 -21.97 -33.45
C THR A 78 -17.54 -23.28 -34.24
N ASP A 79 -16.92 -24.35 -33.72
CA ASP A 79 -16.96 -25.67 -34.35
C ASP A 79 -18.38 -26.24 -34.41
N LEU A 80 -19.20 -26.03 -33.38
CA LEU A 80 -20.62 -26.41 -33.37
C LEU A 80 -21.49 -25.58 -34.31
N SER A 81 -21.11 -24.32 -34.59
CA SER A 81 -21.83 -23.43 -35.53
C SER A 81 -21.57 -23.73 -37.02
N LYS A 82 -20.61 -24.61 -37.33
CA LYS A 82 -20.31 -24.99 -38.73
C LYS A 82 -21.39 -25.92 -39.27
N CYS A 83 -22.08 -25.49 -40.32
CA CYS A 83 -23.04 -26.33 -41.04
C CYS A 83 -22.28 -27.32 -41.94
N CYS A 84 -22.53 -28.62 -41.76
CA CYS A 84 -22.03 -29.70 -42.64
C CYS A 84 -20.52 -29.69 -42.95
N GLY A 85 -19.68 -29.54 -41.91
CA GLY A 85 -18.29 -30.02 -41.90
C GLY A 85 -17.23 -29.22 -42.68
N LEU A 86 -17.60 -28.30 -43.58
CA LEU A 86 -16.60 -27.61 -44.41
C LEU A 86 -16.81 -26.09 -44.59
N CYS A 87 -18.00 -25.53 -44.34
CA CYS A 87 -18.26 -24.09 -44.49
C CYS A 87 -18.82 -23.47 -43.20
N VAL A 88 -18.16 -22.43 -42.68
CA VAL A 88 -18.77 -21.52 -41.70
C VAL A 88 -19.93 -20.82 -42.41
N CYS A 89 -21.15 -20.92 -41.88
CA CYS A 89 -22.31 -20.26 -42.46
C CYS A 89 -21.99 -18.74 -42.55
N PRO A 90 -22.03 -18.10 -43.75
CA PRO A 90 -21.65 -16.69 -43.90
C PRO A 90 -22.45 -15.72 -43.01
N CYS A 91 -23.57 -16.18 -42.47
CA CYS A 91 -24.47 -15.48 -41.56
C CYS A 91 -23.93 -15.33 -40.12
N ASP A 92 -22.95 -16.13 -39.70
CA ASP A 92 -22.46 -16.21 -38.31
C ASP A 92 -20.94 -16.01 -38.19
N ARG A 93 -20.34 -15.25 -39.11
CA ARG A 93 -18.92 -14.92 -39.06
C ARG A 93 -18.62 -13.96 -37.91
N VAL A 94 -18.25 -14.53 -36.78
CA VAL A 94 -17.86 -13.78 -35.59
C VAL A 94 -16.42 -13.27 -35.69
N THR A 95 -16.22 -12.00 -35.37
CA THR A 95 -14.88 -11.41 -35.21
C THR A 95 -14.34 -11.80 -33.84
N SER A 96 -13.10 -12.32 -33.79
CA SER A 96 -12.45 -12.68 -32.52
C SER A 96 -12.25 -11.42 -31.67
N ILE A 97 -12.73 -11.45 -30.43
CA ILE A 97 -12.56 -10.39 -29.41
C ILE A 97 -11.06 -10.16 -29.13
N GLU A 98 -10.19 -11.10 -29.49
CA GLU A 98 -8.74 -10.99 -29.35
C GLU A 98 -8.12 -9.89 -30.23
N HIS A 99 -8.81 -9.47 -31.29
CA HIS A 99 -8.37 -8.33 -32.12
C HIS A 99 -8.70 -6.98 -31.49
N ASP A 100 -9.52 -6.95 -30.44
CA ASP A 100 -9.89 -5.71 -29.78
C ASP A 100 -8.67 -5.07 -29.08
N SER A 101 -8.55 -3.75 -29.23
CA SER A 101 -7.43 -2.99 -28.67
C SER A 101 -7.45 -2.99 -27.15
N LYS A 102 -8.66 -3.07 -26.54
CA LYS A 102 -8.83 -3.23 -25.10
C LYS A 102 -8.32 -4.60 -24.64
N TYR A 103 -8.66 -5.68 -25.34
CA TYR A 103 -8.16 -7.03 -25.04
C TYR A 103 -6.63 -7.10 -25.05
N LYS A 104 -5.99 -6.55 -26.10
CA LYS A 104 -4.52 -6.55 -26.21
C LYS A 104 -3.86 -5.77 -25.08
N ARG A 105 -4.46 -4.66 -24.63
CA ARG A 105 -3.97 -3.88 -23.49
C ARG A 105 -4.11 -4.65 -22.18
N THR A 106 -5.27 -5.24 -21.91
CA THR A 106 -5.56 -5.99 -20.68
C THR A 106 -4.65 -7.20 -20.50
N TRP A 107 -4.28 -7.87 -21.59
CA TRP A 107 -3.49 -9.11 -21.57
C TRP A 107 -2.02 -8.93 -21.98
N GLY A 108 -1.57 -7.70 -22.22
CA GLY A 108 -0.18 -7.41 -22.59
C GLY A 108 0.27 -8.03 -23.93
N MET A 109 -0.67 -8.41 -24.81
CA MET A 109 -0.42 -9.08 -26.09
C MET A 109 -0.25 -8.09 -27.26
N GLY A 110 -0.15 -6.80 -26.97
CA GLY A 110 0.18 -5.78 -27.96
C GLY A 110 1.64 -5.88 -28.38
N ASP A 111 1.86 -6.15 -29.67
CA ASP A 111 3.17 -6.05 -30.34
C ASP A 111 3.83 -4.69 -30.01
N GLY A 112 5.14 -4.74 -29.73
CA GLY A 112 5.91 -3.57 -29.34
C GLY A 112 5.92 -2.51 -30.43
N GLY A 113 5.10 -1.47 -30.29
CA GLY A 113 5.06 -0.34 -31.22
C GLY A 113 4.08 0.74 -30.78
N SER A 114 4.63 1.87 -30.37
CA SER A 114 3.95 3.04 -29.80
C SER A 114 2.79 3.62 -30.64
N ALA A 115 1.65 3.88 -29.99
CA ALA A 115 0.72 5.01 -30.23
C ALA A 115 -0.21 5.08 -28.99
N GLY A 116 -0.31 6.13 -28.18
CA GLY A 116 -0.11 7.56 -28.42
C GLY A 116 -1.44 8.28 -28.17
N GLY A 117 -1.67 8.73 -26.94
CA GLY A 117 -2.75 9.66 -26.53
C GLY A 117 -3.69 9.09 -25.44
N GLY A 118 -3.71 9.58 -24.20
CA GLY A 118 -3.01 10.72 -23.61
C GLY A 118 -3.01 10.70 -22.07
N GLU A 119 -2.05 11.47 -21.55
CA GLU A 119 -2.00 12.19 -20.27
C GLU A 119 -2.06 11.41 -18.95
N GLY A 120 -0.89 11.29 -18.30
CA GLY A 120 -0.82 11.16 -16.84
C GLY A 120 0.37 10.37 -16.27
N VAL A 121 1.55 11.01 -16.24
CA VAL A 121 2.66 10.77 -15.28
C VAL A 121 3.57 9.54 -15.49
N ASP A 122 4.73 9.87 -16.07
CA ASP A 122 6.11 9.43 -15.75
C ASP A 122 6.34 8.01 -15.21
N SER A 123 6.86 7.14 -16.07
CA SER A 123 7.67 5.99 -15.68
C SER A 123 8.77 5.78 -16.72
N SER A 124 9.76 6.67 -16.71
CA SER A 124 11.07 6.41 -17.33
C SER A 124 12.03 6.02 -16.22
N VAL A 125 12.16 4.70 -15.99
CA VAL A 125 13.12 4.17 -15.01
C VAL A 125 14.52 4.27 -15.61
N VAL A 126 15.20 5.39 -15.37
CA VAL A 126 16.61 5.59 -15.70
C VAL A 126 17.46 4.78 -14.71
N SER A 127 17.78 3.54 -15.07
CA SER A 127 18.80 2.73 -14.38
C SER A 127 20.21 3.12 -14.83
N THR A 128 20.64 4.35 -14.52
CA THR A 128 22.07 4.73 -14.41
C THR A 128 22.14 6.03 -13.61
N GLN A 129 22.28 5.93 -12.29
CA GLN A 129 22.73 7.07 -11.49
C GLN A 129 24.25 7.21 -11.65
N PRO A 130 24.79 8.32 -12.19
CA PRO A 130 26.20 8.62 -12.01
C PRO A 130 26.44 8.96 -10.54
N ALA A 131 27.50 8.37 -9.96
CA ALA A 131 27.98 8.69 -8.63
C ALA A 131 28.33 10.19 -8.57
N GLY A 132 27.44 10.96 -7.96
CA GLY A 132 27.68 12.37 -7.67
C GLY A 132 28.77 12.50 -6.61
N ILE A 133 29.96 12.93 -7.06
CA ILE A 133 31.02 13.45 -6.20
C ILE A 133 30.45 14.68 -5.47
N ARG A 134 29.97 14.49 -4.24
CA ARG A 134 29.57 15.58 -3.35
C ARG A 134 30.80 16.09 -2.60
N ASN A 135 31.35 17.15 -3.18
CA ASN A 135 32.28 18.08 -2.55
C ASN A 135 31.78 18.47 -1.14
N GLY A 136 32.73 18.59 -0.23
CA GLY A 136 32.51 18.56 1.21
C GLY A 136 31.44 19.53 1.73
N GLN A 137 30.38 18.94 2.27
CA GLN A 137 29.70 19.46 3.45
C GLN A 137 29.03 18.27 4.11
N ALA A 138 29.60 17.86 5.24
CA ALA A 138 28.99 16.93 6.15
C ALA A 138 27.57 17.42 6.43
N ASN A 139 26.58 16.72 5.87
CA ASN A 139 25.22 16.82 6.33
C ASN A 139 25.26 16.20 7.74
N GLN A 140 25.53 17.04 8.73
CA GLN A 140 25.10 16.77 10.09
C GLN A 140 23.60 16.56 9.97
N GLN A 141 23.20 15.29 9.87
CA GLN A 141 21.95 14.85 10.44
C GLN A 141 21.98 15.42 11.85
N GLN A 142 21.34 16.56 12.04
CA GLN A 142 21.10 17.10 13.36
C GLN A 142 20.27 16.02 14.04
N SER A 143 20.95 15.15 14.78
CA SER A 143 20.37 14.63 16.00
C SER A 143 19.86 15.87 16.70
N MET A 144 18.54 16.06 16.69
CA MET A 144 17.87 16.99 17.58
C MET A 144 17.99 16.39 18.99
N GLY A 145 19.23 16.10 19.41
CA GLY A 145 19.61 15.40 20.62
C GLY A 145 19.71 16.38 21.77
N GLY A 146 18.68 17.22 21.89
CA GLY A 146 18.37 17.86 23.15
C GLY A 146 17.50 16.91 23.96
N PRO A 147 17.65 16.87 25.29
CA PRO A 147 16.73 16.14 26.15
C PRO A 147 15.28 16.54 25.84
N TYR A 148 14.38 15.57 25.69
CA TYR A 148 12.95 15.80 25.50
C TYR A 148 12.34 16.51 26.72
N VAL A 149 12.87 16.26 27.91
CA VAL A 149 12.46 16.83 29.18
C VAL A 149 13.45 17.92 29.58
N LYS A 150 12.95 19.15 29.73
CA LYS A 150 13.72 20.22 30.35
C LYS A 150 13.90 19.93 31.84
N ARG A 151 15.16 19.75 32.26
CA ARG A 151 15.54 19.49 33.65
C ARG A 151 15.26 20.71 34.54
N ILE A 152 14.36 20.58 35.52
CA ILE A 152 13.99 21.67 36.45
C ILE A 152 14.40 21.29 37.87
N THR A 153 14.06 20.07 38.28
CA THR A 153 14.31 19.55 39.62
C THR A 153 15.49 18.56 39.66
N ASN A 154 15.92 18.04 38.50
CA ASN A 154 16.96 17.01 38.38
C ASN A 154 16.69 15.81 39.31
N ASP A 155 15.43 15.39 39.37
CA ASP A 155 15.02 14.23 40.16
C ASP A 155 14.89 12.98 39.28
N ALA A 156 14.77 11.82 39.94
CA ALA A 156 14.66 10.53 39.25
C ALA A 156 13.38 10.40 38.39
N ARG A 157 12.42 11.32 38.53
CA ARG A 157 11.16 11.29 37.78
C ARG A 157 11.35 11.97 36.44
N GLU A 158 12.11 13.07 36.39
CA GLU A 158 12.58 13.66 35.14
C GLU A 158 13.46 12.68 34.34
N ASP A 159 14.26 11.84 35.01
CA ASP A 159 15.01 10.75 34.36
C ASP A 159 14.06 9.70 33.72
N GLU A 160 13.07 9.23 34.47
CA GLU A 160 12.10 8.24 33.95
C GLU A 160 11.27 8.82 32.80
N MET A 161 10.89 10.10 32.87
CA MET A 161 10.17 10.77 31.76
C MET A 161 11.01 10.82 30.49
N GLU A 162 12.31 11.14 30.60
CA GLU A 162 13.22 11.16 29.46
C GLU A 162 13.35 9.77 28.83
N GLU A 163 13.61 8.74 29.65
CA GLU A 163 13.72 7.36 29.18
C GLU A 163 12.43 6.88 28.49
N ASN A 164 11.26 7.22 29.07
CA ASN A 164 9.98 6.89 28.47
C ASN A 164 9.80 7.58 27.10
N LEU A 165 10.17 8.85 26.97
CA LEU A 165 10.05 9.60 25.72
C LEU A 165 11.05 9.13 24.65
N ASP A 166 12.26 8.72 25.05
CA ASP A 166 13.23 8.07 24.16
C ASP A 166 12.67 6.78 23.57
N GLN A 167 12.08 5.92 24.42
CA GLN A 167 11.44 4.68 23.99
C GLN A 167 10.25 4.94 23.06
N VAL A 168 9.38 5.90 23.39
CA VAL A 168 8.30 6.33 22.49
C VAL A 168 8.86 6.81 21.15
N GLY A 169 9.91 7.63 21.16
CA GLY A 169 10.55 8.13 19.94
C GLY A 169 11.04 7.00 19.03
N SER A 170 11.63 5.96 19.61
CA SER A 170 12.04 4.75 18.90
C SER A 170 10.84 4.01 18.29
N ILE A 171 9.77 3.79 19.07
CA ILE A 171 8.55 3.12 18.58
C ILE A 171 7.90 3.94 17.46
N ILE A 172 7.82 5.27 17.60
CA ILE A 172 7.31 6.16 16.55
C ILE A 172 8.16 6.08 15.28
N GLY A 173 9.49 5.98 15.42
CA GLY A 173 10.38 5.74 14.29
C GLY A 173 10.05 4.44 13.55
N ASN A 174 9.81 3.36 14.29
CA ASN A 174 9.38 2.08 13.71
C ASN A 174 7.99 2.17 13.08
N LEU A 175 7.03 2.82 13.74
CA LEU A 175 5.67 3.06 13.22
C LEU A 175 5.72 3.84 11.90
N LYS A 176 6.62 4.82 11.76
CA LYS A 176 6.83 5.56 10.52
C LYS A 176 7.30 4.64 9.39
N ASN A 177 8.28 3.78 9.65
CA ASN A 177 8.77 2.84 8.63
C ASN A 177 7.65 1.87 8.22
N MET A 178 6.94 1.30 9.19
CA MET A 178 5.77 0.45 8.92
C MET A 178 4.70 1.18 8.10
N ALA A 179 4.40 2.44 8.41
CA ALA A 179 3.45 3.24 7.64
C ALA A 179 3.90 3.48 6.19
N MET A 180 5.19 3.70 5.96
CA MET A 180 5.76 3.81 4.61
C MET A 180 5.66 2.49 3.83
N ASP A 181 5.99 1.37 4.49
CA ASP A 181 5.92 0.05 3.88
C ASP A 181 4.47 -0.34 3.54
N MET A 182 3.54 -0.11 4.48
CA MET A 182 2.10 -0.31 4.25
C MET A 182 1.59 0.56 3.10
N GLY A 183 2.00 1.83 3.03
CA GLY A 183 1.59 2.72 1.94
C GLY A 183 2.05 2.23 0.58
N SER A 184 3.33 1.86 0.46
CA SER A 184 3.90 1.30 -0.77
C SER A 184 3.22 -0.02 -1.19
N GLU A 185 2.91 -0.88 -0.22
CA GLU A 185 2.23 -2.15 -0.50
C GLU A 185 0.78 -1.94 -0.94
N ILE A 186 0.05 -1.03 -0.31
CA ILE A 186 -1.31 -0.63 -0.75
C ILE A 186 -1.28 -0.08 -2.18
N ASP A 187 -0.31 0.77 -2.53
CA ASP A 187 -0.18 1.31 -3.89
C ASP A 187 0.07 0.22 -4.93
N LYS A 188 0.86 -0.81 -4.60
CA LYS A 188 1.05 -1.98 -5.46
C LYS A 188 -0.23 -2.79 -5.60
N GLN A 189 -0.93 -3.05 -4.50
CA GLN A 189 -2.16 -3.81 -4.49
C GLN A 189 -3.28 -3.11 -5.26
N ASN A 190 -3.39 -1.79 -5.17
CA ASN A 190 -4.33 -0.98 -5.96
C ASN A 190 -4.10 -1.18 -7.47
N LYS A 191 -2.84 -1.11 -7.92
CA LYS A 191 -2.50 -1.40 -9.33
C LYS A 191 -2.79 -2.84 -9.75
N HIS A 192 -2.65 -3.81 -8.84
CA HIS A 192 -3.07 -5.20 -9.09
C HIS A 192 -4.58 -5.30 -9.26
N ILE A 193 -5.36 -4.65 -8.38
CA ILE A 193 -6.83 -4.63 -8.44
C ILE A 193 -7.31 -4.00 -9.75
N ASP A 194 -6.69 -2.92 -10.22
CA ASP A 194 -7.05 -2.30 -11.51
C ASP A 194 -6.89 -3.29 -12.66
N ARG A 195 -5.76 -4.03 -12.71
CA ARG A 195 -5.54 -5.05 -13.74
C ARG A 195 -6.52 -6.22 -13.63
N ILE A 196 -6.83 -6.66 -12.42
CA ILE A 196 -7.81 -7.74 -12.19
C ILE A 196 -9.19 -7.28 -12.66
N THR A 197 -9.58 -6.04 -12.36
CA THR A 197 -10.84 -5.43 -12.79
C THR A 197 -10.94 -5.40 -14.32
N ASP A 198 -9.90 -4.92 -15.00
CA ASP A 198 -9.85 -4.92 -16.47
C ASP A 198 -9.99 -6.33 -17.06
N LYS A 199 -9.26 -7.32 -16.50
CA LYS A 199 -9.35 -8.72 -16.90
C LYS A 199 -10.75 -9.29 -16.64
N ALA A 200 -11.36 -8.99 -15.50
CA ALA A 200 -12.69 -9.44 -15.12
C ALA A 200 -13.77 -8.88 -16.05
N ASP A 201 -13.71 -7.59 -16.38
CA ASP A 201 -14.64 -6.95 -17.33
C ASP A 201 -14.55 -7.60 -18.72
N MET A 202 -13.34 -7.86 -19.20
CA MET A 202 -13.14 -8.53 -20.49
C MET A 202 -13.65 -9.97 -20.46
N ASN A 203 -13.31 -10.73 -19.42
CA ASN A 203 -13.79 -12.10 -19.25
C ASN A 203 -15.32 -12.14 -19.17
N LYS A 204 -15.94 -11.20 -18.44
CA LYS A 204 -17.40 -11.07 -18.35
C LYS A 204 -18.04 -10.86 -19.72
N ALA A 205 -17.53 -9.90 -20.50
CA ALA A 205 -18.05 -9.63 -21.84
C ALA A 205 -17.95 -10.89 -22.74
N ARG A 206 -16.84 -11.62 -22.68
CA ARG A 206 -16.64 -12.87 -23.43
C ARG A 206 -17.63 -13.96 -23.01
N ILE A 207 -17.82 -14.14 -21.70
CA ILE A 207 -18.77 -15.12 -21.16
C ILE A 207 -20.19 -14.79 -21.61
N ASP A 208 -20.60 -13.53 -21.50
CA ASP A 208 -21.95 -13.09 -21.89
C ASP A 208 -22.19 -13.34 -23.40
N GLU A 209 -21.20 -13.04 -24.25
CA GLU A 209 -21.29 -13.30 -25.69
C GLU A 209 -21.31 -14.80 -26.03
N ALA A 210 -20.43 -15.61 -25.42
CA ALA A 210 -20.41 -17.05 -25.61
C ALA A 210 -21.73 -17.70 -25.17
N ASN A 211 -22.31 -17.24 -24.06
CA ASN A 211 -23.60 -17.72 -23.56
C ASN A 211 -24.75 -17.37 -24.52
N GLN A 212 -24.76 -16.16 -25.09
CA GLN A 212 -25.73 -15.79 -26.13
C GLN A 212 -25.61 -16.69 -27.36
N ARG A 213 -24.38 -16.97 -27.82
CA ARG A 213 -24.13 -17.88 -28.96
C ARG A 213 -24.59 -19.30 -28.66
N ALA A 214 -24.26 -19.84 -27.49
CA ALA A 214 -24.69 -21.17 -27.07
C ALA A 214 -26.22 -21.30 -27.06
N ASN A 215 -26.93 -20.29 -26.55
CA ASN A 215 -28.40 -20.28 -26.56
C ASN A 215 -29.01 -20.22 -27.97
N LYS A 216 -28.33 -19.59 -28.94
CA LYS A 216 -28.77 -19.59 -30.35
C LYS A 216 -28.60 -20.95 -31.01
N LEU A 217 -27.61 -21.76 -30.61
CA LEU A 217 -27.40 -23.10 -31.16
C LEU A 217 -28.41 -24.15 -30.68
N ILE A 218 -29.07 -23.89 -29.55
CA ILE A 218 -30.09 -24.78 -28.96
C ILE A 218 -31.49 -24.50 -29.54
N LYS A 219 -31.71 -23.31 -30.12
CA LYS A 219 -32.98 -22.92 -30.76
C LYS A 219 -32.99 -23.28 -32.23
#